data_AF-A0A1A8BQ48-F1
#
_entry.id   AF-A0A1A8BQ48-F1
#
_cell.length_a   1.000
_cell.length_b   1.000
_cell.length_c   1.000
_cell.angle_alpha   90.00
_cell.angle_beta   90.00
_cell.angle_gamma   90.00
#
_symmetry.space_group_name_H-M   'P 1'
#
loop_
_entity.id
_entity.type
_entity.pdbx_description
1 polymer ?
#
loop_
_entity_poly.entity_id
_entity_poly.type
_entity_poly.pdbx_seq_one_letter_code
_entity_poly.pdbx_strand_id
1 'polypeptide(L)'
;MCDQTGQRLQVYLDLRHAPYPPGLLPGNTLLLSGVQRKMSRSGGVYCSFLPVSCISVMSLGDSRCAPPPPVPRMHLAQWAGTDQHKCNMAQVKGHVACFLFLQLQWSCSQCGSVYSQVCRSQCGSSCSQFESRAKVVIEDGTGEAHVCFSGGPLQTLLGLADSQWEGLQRAVRVRGHVRIFPQGRSLVCDGDSDDFLHHFLFCVCSSDVMCRPIALTCRRLTNQRPEEVRRFTRGDREFMTRLPRPLQLTCVHLEPD
;
A
#
# COMPACT_ATOMS: atom_id res chain seq x y z
N MET A 1 -16.78 -5.34 6.00
CA MET A 1 -17.97 -4.52 5.70
C MET A 1 -17.55 -3.05 5.73
N CYS A 2 -18.14 -2.18 4.91
CA CYS A 2 -17.88 -0.74 4.96
C CYS A 2 -19.11 -0.04 5.55
N ASP A 3 -18.91 0.96 6.40
CA ASP A 3 -19.99 1.85 6.80
C ASP A 3 -20.20 2.96 5.74
N GLN A 4 -21.19 3.81 5.96
CA GLN A 4 -21.51 4.94 5.08
C GLN A 4 -20.40 6.01 5.03
N THR A 5 -19.43 5.97 5.96
CA THR A 5 -18.28 6.87 6.01
C THR A 5 -17.04 6.29 5.30
N GLY A 6 -17.15 5.09 4.74
CA GLY A 6 -16.04 4.38 4.09
C GLY A 6 -15.06 3.74 5.08
N GLN A 7 -15.35 3.75 6.38
CA GLN A 7 -14.62 2.98 7.37
C GLN A 7 -14.92 1.50 7.20
N ARG A 8 -13.88 0.69 7.29
CA ARG A 8 -13.96 -0.76 7.10
C ARG A 8 -13.82 -1.47 8.43
N LEU A 9 -14.80 -2.30 8.76
CA LEU A 9 -14.76 -3.21 9.89
C LEU A 9 -14.68 -4.65 9.37
N GLN A 10 -13.70 -5.39 9.88
CA GLN A 10 -13.59 -6.82 9.63
C GLN A 10 -14.45 -7.57 10.65
N VAL A 11 -15.29 -8.48 10.17
CA VAL A 11 -16.16 -9.30 11.02
C VAL A 11 -15.90 -10.76 10.67
N TYR A 12 -15.44 -11.54 11.64
CA TYR A 12 -15.12 -12.96 11.48
C TYR A 12 -16.29 -13.81 11.95
N LEU A 13 -16.75 -14.71 11.08
CA LEU A 13 -17.79 -15.68 11.36
C LEU A 13 -17.15 -17.07 11.43
N ASP A 14 -17.44 -17.80 12.51
CA ASP A 14 -17.11 -19.22 12.57
C ASP A 14 -18.30 -20.03 12.06
N LEU A 15 -18.14 -20.61 10.87
CA LEU A 15 -19.17 -21.39 10.19
C LEU A 15 -18.87 -22.90 10.21
N ARG A 16 -17.94 -23.37 11.07
CA ARG A 16 -17.57 -24.79 11.14
C ARG A 16 -18.75 -25.72 11.38
N HIS A 17 -19.80 -25.24 12.06
CA HIS A 17 -20.97 -26.02 12.45
C HIS A 17 -22.29 -25.40 11.96
N ALA A 18 -22.24 -24.42 11.05
CA ALA A 18 -23.44 -23.73 10.56
C ALA A 18 -23.36 -23.48 9.05
N PRO A 19 -24.46 -23.63 8.30
CA PRO A 19 -24.47 -23.28 6.89
C PRO A 19 -24.23 -21.78 6.71
N TYR A 20 -23.71 -21.41 5.54
CA TYR A 20 -23.50 -20.01 5.19
C TYR A 20 -24.83 -19.25 5.22
N PRO A 21 -24.97 -18.19 6.06
CA PRO A 21 -26.22 -17.46 6.15
C PRO A 21 -26.63 -16.86 4.79
N PRO A 22 -27.84 -17.13 4.29
CA PRO A 22 -28.30 -16.57 3.03
C PRO A 22 -28.37 -15.03 3.12
N GLY A 23 -28.00 -14.35 2.04
CA GLY A 23 -28.00 -12.88 1.98
C GLY A 23 -26.75 -12.20 2.54
N LEU A 24 -25.72 -12.94 2.97
CA LEU A 24 -24.37 -12.38 3.16
C LEU A 24 -23.66 -12.17 1.81
N LEU A 25 -24.22 -11.31 0.98
CA LEU A 25 -23.68 -11.00 -0.34
C LEU A 25 -23.12 -9.56 -0.36
N PRO A 26 -22.04 -9.30 -1.13
CA PRO A 26 -21.57 -7.94 -1.35
C PRO A 26 -22.70 -7.04 -1.87
N GLY A 27 -22.88 -5.88 -1.24
CA GLY A 27 -23.93 -4.91 -1.59
C GLY A 27 -25.17 -4.96 -0.70
N ASN A 28 -25.40 -6.04 0.04
CA ASN A 28 -26.51 -6.12 1.00
C ASN A 28 -26.21 -5.27 2.26
N THR A 29 -27.25 -4.67 2.82
CA THR A 29 -27.17 -3.99 4.12
C THR A 29 -27.52 -4.97 5.22
N LEU A 30 -26.63 -5.09 6.20
CA LEU A 30 -26.74 -6.09 7.28
C LEU A 30 -26.76 -5.38 8.63
N LEU A 31 -27.66 -5.82 9.51
CA LEU A 31 -27.60 -5.54 10.94
C LEU A 31 -26.89 -6.70 11.63
N LEU A 32 -25.83 -6.37 12.37
CA LEU A 32 -25.07 -7.31 13.19
C LEU A 32 -25.26 -6.94 14.65
N SER A 33 -25.78 -7.86 15.45
CA SER A 33 -26.02 -7.65 16.89
C SER A 33 -25.35 -8.74 17.72
N GLY A 34 -24.99 -8.37 18.96
CA GLY A 34 -24.33 -9.28 19.90
C GLY A 34 -22.92 -9.73 19.46
N VAL A 35 -22.22 -8.94 18.64
CA VAL A 35 -20.85 -9.26 18.17
C VAL A 35 -19.80 -8.85 19.21
N GLN A 36 -18.71 -9.62 19.29
CA GLN A 36 -17.60 -9.31 20.19
C GLN A 36 -16.56 -8.43 19.49
N ARG A 37 -16.34 -7.22 20.01
CA ARG A 37 -15.22 -6.35 19.59
C ARG A 37 -13.89 -6.91 20.11
N LYS A 38 -12.91 -7.02 19.23
CA LYS A 38 -11.54 -7.42 19.52
C LYS A 38 -10.55 -6.40 18.96
N MET A 39 -9.37 -6.38 19.56
CA MET A 39 -8.25 -5.56 19.12
C MET A 39 -7.10 -6.50 18.74
N SER A 40 -6.57 -6.35 17.53
CA SER A 40 -5.41 -7.12 17.09
C SER A 40 -4.16 -6.67 17.84
N ARG A 41 -3.10 -7.48 17.80
CA ARG A 41 -1.78 -7.10 18.32
C ARG A 41 -1.20 -5.85 17.65
N SER A 42 -1.66 -5.53 16.43
CA SER A 42 -1.31 -4.33 15.68
C SER A 42 -2.23 -3.14 15.94
N GLY A 43 -3.17 -3.26 16.89
CA GLY A 43 -4.09 -2.19 17.28
C GLY A 43 -5.31 -2.00 16.38
N GLY A 44 -5.49 -2.87 15.38
CA GLY A 44 -6.67 -2.86 14.51
C GLY A 44 -7.91 -3.40 15.25
N VAL A 45 -9.05 -2.74 15.09
CA VAL A 45 -10.32 -3.19 15.68
C VAL A 45 -11.05 -4.10 14.69
N TYR A 46 -11.52 -5.25 15.16
CA TYR A 46 -12.35 -6.17 14.40
C TYR A 46 -13.43 -6.77 15.29
N CYS A 47 -14.43 -7.41 14.69
CA CYS A 47 -15.47 -8.13 15.43
C CYS A 47 -15.41 -9.62 15.16
N SER A 48 -15.78 -10.43 16.15
CA SER A 48 -16.00 -11.87 15.98
C SER A 48 -17.40 -12.25 16.41
N PHE A 49 -18.01 -13.18 15.67
CA PHE A 49 -19.29 -13.78 16.04
C PHE A 49 -19.16 -14.66 17.29
N LEU A 50 -20.20 -14.60 18.12
CA LEU A 50 -20.43 -15.44 19.29
C LEU A 50 -21.70 -16.28 19.05
N PRO A 51 -21.95 -17.33 19.86
CA PRO A 51 -23.19 -18.09 19.78
C PRO A 51 -24.47 -17.26 19.96
N VAL A 52 -24.37 -16.13 20.68
CA VAL A 52 -25.48 -15.18 20.91
C VAL A 52 -25.59 -14.08 19.83
N SER A 53 -24.66 -14.06 18.87
CA SER A 53 -24.68 -13.06 17.81
C SER A 53 -25.77 -13.37 16.79
N CYS A 54 -26.38 -12.34 16.23
CA CYS A 54 -27.37 -12.48 15.17
C CYS A 54 -27.05 -11.56 13.98
N ILE A 55 -27.43 -12.05 12.80
CA ILE A 55 -27.32 -11.35 11.52
C ILE A 55 -28.72 -11.19 10.99
N SER A 56 -29.06 -9.99 10.55
CA SER A 56 -30.32 -9.74 9.88
C SER A 56 -30.07 -8.92 8.63
N VAL A 57 -30.60 -9.38 7.50
CA VAL A 57 -30.52 -8.68 6.22
C VAL A 57 -31.56 -7.56 6.24
N MET A 58 -31.11 -6.32 6.25
CA MET A 58 -31.98 -5.14 6.29
C MET A 58 -32.43 -4.73 4.89
N SER A 59 -31.52 -4.85 3.91
CA SER A 59 -31.85 -4.64 2.50
C SER A 59 -30.97 -5.49 1.61
N LEU A 60 -31.54 -5.94 0.50
CA LEU A 60 -30.79 -6.56 -0.58
C LEU A 60 -30.11 -5.45 -1.40
N GLY A 61 -28.91 -5.72 -1.87
CA GLY A 61 -28.20 -4.82 -2.76
C GLY A 61 -28.99 -4.68 -4.05
N ASP A 62 -29.57 -3.52 -4.28
CA ASP A 62 -30.15 -3.19 -5.57
C ASP A 62 -29.00 -3.05 -6.58
N SER A 63 -29.05 -3.80 -7.69
CA SER A 63 -28.09 -3.66 -8.81
C SER A 63 -28.08 -2.25 -9.42
N ARG A 64 -29.03 -1.39 -9.01
CA ARG A 64 -29.17 0.04 -9.35
C ARG A 64 -28.57 0.95 -8.30
N CYS A 65 -27.66 0.44 -7.46
CA CYS A 65 -27.00 1.23 -6.42
C CYS A 65 -26.41 2.49 -7.05
N ALA A 66 -26.81 3.66 -6.53
CA ALA A 66 -26.20 4.92 -6.92
C ALA A 66 -24.68 4.77 -6.78
N PRO A 67 -23.89 5.23 -7.76
CA PRO A 67 -22.45 5.07 -7.71
C PRO A 67 -21.95 5.61 -6.36
N PRO A 68 -21.01 4.90 -5.70
CA PRO A 68 -20.46 5.37 -4.44
C PRO A 68 -19.97 6.81 -4.60
N PRO A 69 -20.14 7.66 -3.58
CA PRO A 69 -19.74 9.05 -3.69
C PRO A 69 -18.27 9.11 -4.11
N PRO A 70 -17.91 10.04 -5.02
CA PRO A 70 -16.55 10.13 -5.52
C PRO A 70 -15.59 10.34 -4.36
N VAL A 71 -14.43 9.70 -4.46
CA VAL A 71 -13.38 9.82 -3.43
C VAL A 71 -13.00 11.30 -3.31
N PRO A 72 -13.00 11.88 -2.10
CA PRO A 72 -12.75 13.31 -1.93
C PRO A 72 -11.33 13.66 -2.35
N ARG A 73 -11.18 14.80 -3.03
CA ARG A 73 -9.87 15.39 -3.31
C ARG A 73 -9.40 16.18 -2.09
N MET A 74 -8.17 15.94 -1.64
CA MET A 74 -7.63 16.58 -0.46
C MET A 74 -6.17 17.00 -0.66
N HIS A 75 -5.81 18.13 -0.06
CA HIS A 75 -4.42 18.52 0.14
C HIS A 75 -3.77 17.69 1.24
N LEU A 76 -2.46 17.44 1.13
CA LEU A 76 -1.71 16.62 2.08
C LEU A 76 -1.72 17.22 3.48
N ALA A 77 -1.54 18.54 3.62
CA ALA A 77 -1.61 19.20 4.94
C ALA A 77 -2.98 19.06 5.61
N GLN A 78 -4.06 19.22 4.83
CA GLN A 78 -5.42 19.05 5.32
C GLN A 78 -5.68 17.61 5.76
N TRP A 79 -5.16 16.62 5.02
CA TRP A 79 -5.33 15.21 5.36
C TRP A 79 -4.49 14.81 6.58
N ALA A 80 -3.35 15.45 6.79
CA ALA A 80 -2.51 15.26 7.97
C ALA A 80 -3.19 15.80 9.23
N GLY A 81 -3.77 17.00 9.14
CA GLY A 81 -4.43 17.70 10.24
C GLY A 81 -5.87 17.26 10.52
N THR A 82 -6.51 16.50 9.63
CA THR A 82 -7.86 15.97 9.93
C THR A 82 -7.77 14.93 11.03
N ASP A 83 -8.61 15.15 12.05
CA ASP A 83 -8.81 14.21 13.13
C ASP A 83 -9.12 12.82 12.55
N GLN A 84 -8.49 11.78 13.10
CA GLN A 84 -8.13 10.53 12.40
C GLN A 84 -9.31 9.68 11.89
N HIS A 85 -10.54 10.12 12.10
CA HIS A 85 -11.74 9.32 11.96
C HIS A 85 -12.64 9.68 10.76
N LYS A 86 -12.36 10.75 10.00
CA LYS A 86 -13.33 11.21 8.97
C LYS A 86 -13.06 10.74 7.54
N CYS A 87 -11.81 10.52 7.14
CA CYS A 87 -11.50 10.14 5.77
C CYS A 87 -10.22 9.29 5.65
N ASN A 88 -10.39 7.99 5.39
CA ASN A 88 -9.28 7.06 5.22
C ASN A 88 -8.81 6.93 3.77
N MET A 89 -9.56 7.48 2.80
CA MET A 89 -9.26 7.36 1.38
C MET A 89 -9.53 8.68 0.68
N ALA A 90 -8.53 9.21 -0.02
CA ALA A 90 -8.61 10.51 -0.69
C ALA A 90 -7.85 10.47 -2.02
N GLN A 91 -8.27 11.32 -2.97
CA GLN A 91 -7.50 11.66 -4.16
C GLN A 91 -6.52 12.78 -3.84
N VAL A 92 -5.27 12.60 -4.23
CA VAL A 92 -4.19 13.57 -4.07
C VAL A 92 -3.55 13.80 -5.42
N LYS A 93 -3.35 15.06 -5.77
CA LYS A 93 -2.49 15.46 -6.89
C LYS A 93 -1.22 16.05 -6.31
N GLY A 94 -0.08 15.55 -6.75
CA GLY A 94 1.21 15.99 -6.23
C GLY A 94 2.33 15.66 -7.19
N HIS A 95 3.54 16.01 -6.79
CA HIS A 95 4.77 15.78 -7.52
C HIS A 95 5.57 14.68 -6.83
N VAL A 96 6.11 13.74 -7.61
CA VAL A 96 7.05 12.75 -7.09
C VAL A 96 8.37 13.45 -6.80
N ALA A 97 8.75 13.55 -5.52
CA ALA A 97 10.02 14.15 -5.14
C ALA A 97 11.17 13.17 -5.27
N CYS A 98 11.00 11.92 -4.81
CA CYS A 98 12.03 10.89 -4.87
C CYS A 98 11.55 9.49 -4.52
N PHE A 99 12.33 8.48 -4.90
CA PHE A 99 12.17 7.10 -4.44
C PHE A 99 12.99 6.86 -3.16
N LEU A 100 12.32 6.39 -2.10
CA LEU A 100 12.97 5.90 -0.89
C LEU A 100 13.51 4.48 -1.08
N PHE A 101 12.71 3.62 -1.71
CA PHE A 101 13.16 2.30 -2.16
C PHE A 101 12.28 1.72 -3.27
N LEU A 102 12.83 0.77 -4.02
CA LEU A 102 12.10 -0.14 -4.91
C LEU A 102 12.56 -1.57 -4.62
N GLN A 103 11.62 -2.51 -4.57
CA GLN A 103 11.85 -3.93 -4.37
C GLN A 103 10.99 -4.72 -5.36
N LEU A 104 11.63 -5.62 -6.09
CA LEU A 104 11.00 -6.56 -7.02
C LEU A 104 11.43 -7.96 -6.62
N GLN A 105 10.50 -8.89 -6.47
CA GLN A 105 10.81 -10.22 -5.96
C GLN A 105 9.85 -11.25 -6.53
N TRP A 106 10.37 -12.44 -6.77
CA TRP A 106 9.59 -13.64 -6.96
C TRP A 106 9.57 -14.44 -5.66
N SER A 107 8.39 -14.87 -5.24
CA SER A 107 8.16 -15.68 -4.04
C SER A 107 7.45 -16.98 -4.43
N CYS A 108 7.74 -18.06 -3.70
CA CYS A 108 7.02 -19.32 -3.86
C CYS A 108 5.62 -19.18 -3.27
N SER A 109 4.59 -19.52 -4.04
CA SER A 109 3.20 -19.38 -3.58
C SER A 109 2.81 -20.34 -2.44
N GLN A 110 3.60 -21.39 -2.19
CA GLN A 110 3.34 -22.34 -1.11
C GLN A 110 4.06 -21.98 0.20
N CYS A 111 5.36 -21.67 0.14
CA CYS A 111 6.18 -21.45 1.34
C CYS A 111 6.63 -19.99 1.54
N GLY A 112 6.34 -19.09 0.59
CA GLY A 112 6.73 -17.68 0.65
C GLY A 112 8.22 -17.40 0.50
N SER A 113 9.06 -18.42 0.31
CA SER A 113 10.50 -18.25 0.12
C SER A 113 10.83 -17.60 -1.21
N VAL A 114 11.96 -16.89 -1.31
CA VAL A 114 12.43 -16.29 -2.57
C VAL A 114 12.54 -17.39 -3.64
N TYR A 115 12.00 -17.11 -4.81
CA TYR A 115 11.93 -18.02 -5.93
C TYR A 115 12.75 -17.44 -7.07
N SER A 116 13.81 -18.12 -7.52
CA SER A 116 14.55 -17.71 -8.72
C SER A 116 14.18 -18.60 -9.91
N GLN A 117 15.09 -19.44 -10.36
CA GLN A 117 14.78 -20.57 -11.25
C GLN A 117 14.14 -21.73 -10.48
N VAL A 118 14.46 -21.85 -9.19
CA VAL A 118 13.92 -22.84 -8.26
C VAL A 118 13.58 -22.17 -6.93
N CYS A 119 12.67 -22.80 -6.17
CA CYS A 119 12.35 -22.33 -4.83
C CYS A 119 13.57 -22.50 -3.90
N ARG A 120 14.02 -21.42 -3.24
CA ARG A 120 15.22 -21.49 -2.38
C ARG A 120 15.08 -22.41 -1.17
N SER A 121 13.88 -22.61 -0.65
CA SER A 121 13.60 -23.56 0.43
C SER A 121 13.43 -25.01 -0.05
N GLN A 122 13.54 -25.25 -1.37
CA GLN A 122 13.44 -26.56 -2.00
C GLN A 122 12.16 -27.33 -1.63
N CYS A 123 11.05 -26.63 -1.39
CA CYS A 123 9.78 -27.23 -0.99
C CYS A 123 9.05 -28.06 -2.08
N GLY A 124 9.72 -28.36 -3.20
CA GLY A 124 9.16 -29.11 -4.33
C GLY A 124 8.16 -28.36 -5.21
N SER A 125 7.77 -27.13 -4.86
CA SER A 125 6.81 -26.33 -5.63
C SER A 125 7.46 -25.64 -6.84
N SER A 126 6.82 -25.72 -8.00
CA SER A 126 7.15 -24.93 -9.20
C SER A 126 6.32 -23.65 -9.31
N CYS A 127 5.39 -23.41 -8.37
CA CYS A 127 4.52 -22.24 -8.40
C CYS A 127 5.21 -21.03 -7.77
N SER A 128 5.17 -19.90 -8.49
CA SER A 128 5.78 -18.64 -8.05
C SER A 128 4.86 -17.46 -8.34
N GLN A 129 4.99 -16.43 -7.52
CA GLN A 129 4.26 -15.17 -7.64
C GLN A 129 5.25 -14.01 -7.68
N PHE A 130 4.98 -13.02 -8.53
CA PHE A 130 5.76 -11.80 -8.57
C PHE A 130 5.18 -10.75 -7.61
N GLU A 131 6.05 -10.18 -6.79
CA GLU A 131 5.77 -9.12 -5.84
C GLU A 131 6.58 -7.88 -6.20
N SER A 132 5.90 -6.74 -6.29
CA SER A 132 6.53 -5.46 -6.53
C SER A 132 6.12 -4.47 -5.45
N ARG A 133 7.09 -3.70 -4.95
CA ARG A 133 6.88 -2.72 -3.91
C ARG A 133 7.82 -1.53 -4.05
N ALA A 134 7.29 -0.32 -3.97
CA ALA A 134 8.09 0.89 -3.87
C ALA A 134 7.56 1.80 -2.79
N LYS A 135 8.42 2.67 -2.27
CA LYS A 135 8.03 3.76 -1.41
C LYS A 135 8.62 5.05 -1.94
N VAL A 136 7.76 6.04 -2.13
CA VAL A 136 8.06 7.29 -2.82
C VAL A 136 7.60 8.46 -1.97
N VAL A 137 8.33 9.56 -2.03
CA VAL A 137 7.95 10.83 -1.43
C VAL A 137 7.15 11.63 -2.45
N ILE A 138 5.98 12.09 -2.05
CA ILE A 138 5.10 12.94 -2.85
C ILE A 138 4.84 14.23 -2.08
N GLU A 139 4.92 15.35 -2.79
CA GLU A 139 4.61 16.68 -2.26
C GLU A 139 3.54 17.36 -3.11
N ASP A 140 2.65 18.14 -2.50
CA ASP A 140 1.59 18.88 -3.21
C ASP A 140 1.70 20.40 -3.02
N GLY A 141 2.85 20.87 -2.52
CA GLY A 141 3.09 22.25 -2.11
C GLY A 141 2.51 22.62 -0.73
N THR A 142 1.59 21.82 -0.18
CA THR A 142 1.04 22.01 1.17
C THR A 142 1.72 21.13 2.21
N GLY A 143 2.18 19.94 1.80
CA GLY A 143 2.90 19.03 2.68
C GLY A 143 3.57 17.88 1.93
N GLU A 144 4.16 16.98 2.71
CA GLU A 144 4.86 15.79 2.24
C GLU A 144 4.15 14.51 2.72
N ALA A 145 4.03 13.53 1.83
CA ALA A 145 3.56 12.20 2.14
C ALA A 145 4.51 11.13 1.61
N HIS A 146 4.60 10.02 2.32
CA HIS A 146 5.28 8.83 1.85
C HIS A 146 4.25 7.81 1.38
N VAL A 147 4.30 7.50 0.10
CA VAL A 147 3.31 6.64 -0.54
C VAL A 147 3.95 5.31 -0.92
N CYS A 148 3.32 4.23 -0.46
CA CYS A 148 3.67 2.87 -0.83
C CYS A 148 2.89 2.44 -2.07
N PHE A 149 3.61 1.98 -3.09
CA PHE A 149 3.06 1.40 -4.32
C PHE A 149 3.32 -0.09 -4.33
N SER A 150 2.39 -0.86 -4.90
CA SER A 150 2.53 -2.32 -5.06
C SER A 150 1.67 -2.81 -6.22
N GLY A 151 2.17 -3.79 -6.97
CA GLY A 151 1.45 -4.36 -8.12
C GLY A 151 1.30 -3.38 -9.29
N GLY A 152 0.13 -3.38 -9.93
CA GLY A 152 -0.17 -2.58 -11.15
C GLY A 152 0.16 -1.09 -11.05
N PRO A 153 -0.25 -0.36 -9.98
CA PRO A 153 0.10 1.06 -9.84
C PRO A 153 1.60 1.36 -9.87
N LEU A 154 2.46 0.40 -9.47
CA LEU A 154 3.90 0.57 -9.54
C LEU A 154 4.42 0.47 -10.98
N GLN A 155 3.84 -0.39 -11.81
CA GLN A 155 4.17 -0.44 -13.24
C GLN A 155 3.90 0.91 -13.91
N THR A 156 2.71 1.46 -13.69
CA THR A 156 2.32 2.79 -14.20
C THR A 156 3.22 3.89 -13.67
N LEU A 157 3.58 3.83 -12.37
CA LEU A 157 4.53 4.78 -11.78
C LEU A 157 5.91 4.73 -12.46
N LEU A 158 6.41 3.54 -12.79
CA LEU A 158 7.67 3.37 -13.52
C LEU A 158 7.57 3.77 -15.00
N GLY A 159 6.37 4.06 -15.52
CA GLY A 159 6.16 4.39 -16.92
C GLY A 159 6.48 3.23 -17.87
N LEU A 160 6.38 1.99 -17.40
CA LEU A 160 6.71 0.80 -18.18
C LEU A 160 5.49 0.24 -18.89
N ALA A 161 5.60 0.04 -20.19
CA ALA A 161 4.62 -0.71 -20.98
C ALA A 161 4.55 -2.17 -20.49
N ASP A 162 3.44 -2.87 -20.77
CA ASP A 162 3.22 -4.25 -20.32
C ASP A 162 4.37 -5.19 -20.76
N SER A 163 4.84 -5.06 -22.00
CA SER A 163 5.95 -5.86 -22.53
C SER A 163 7.28 -5.59 -21.80
N GLN A 164 7.54 -4.35 -21.41
CA GLN A 164 8.73 -3.96 -20.66
C GLN A 164 8.64 -4.45 -19.21
N TRP A 165 7.46 -4.37 -18.60
CA TRP A 165 7.19 -4.87 -17.27
C TRP A 165 7.35 -6.39 -17.18
N GLU A 166 6.83 -7.14 -18.15
CA GLU A 166 7.06 -8.58 -18.26
C GLU A 166 8.54 -8.92 -18.50
N GLY A 167 9.23 -8.12 -19.32
CA GLY A 167 10.67 -8.25 -19.54
C GLY A 167 11.46 -8.10 -18.24
N LEU A 168 11.11 -7.07 -17.45
CA LEU A 168 11.69 -6.82 -16.14
C LEU A 168 11.40 -7.96 -15.16
N GLN A 169 10.16 -8.46 -15.12
CA GLN A 169 9.79 -9.62 -14.30
C GLN A 169 10.64 -10.85 -14.65
N ARG A 170 10.84 -11.14 -15.94
CA ARG A 170 11.70 -12.24 -16.42
C ARG A 170 13.16 -12.06 -16.02
N ALA A 171 13.70 -10.84 -16.13
CA ALA A 171 15.06 -10.54 -15.70
C ALA A 171 15.24 -10.74 -14.18
N VAL A 172 14.30 -10.25 -13.36
CA VAL A 172 14.31 -10.44 -11.90
C VAL A 172 14.17 -11.93 -11.55
N ARG A 173 13.44 -12.73 -12.33
CA ARG A 173 13.23 -14.17 -12.07
C ARG A 173 14.53 -14.96 -12.03
N VAL A 174 15.52 -14.59 -12.82
CA VAL A 174 16.84 -15.26 -12.81
C VAL A 174 17.53 -15.08 -11.45
N ARG A 175 17.43 -13.88 -10.86
CA ARG A 175 18.04 -13.53 -9.57
C ARG A 175 17.16 -13.89 -8.36
N GLY A 176 15.86 -13.93 -8.58
CA GLY A 176 14.80 -14.12 -7.60
C GLY A 176 14.35 -12.82 -6.91
N HIS A 177 15.25 -11.87 -6.66
CA HIS A 177 14.88 -10.58 -6.10
C HIS A 177 15.88 -9.47 -6.44
N VAL A 178 15.42 -8.23 -6.36
CA VAL A 178 16.22 -7.02 -6.51
C VAL A 178 15.66 -5.94 -5.58
N ARG A 179 16.54 -5.16 -4.95
CA ARG A 179 16.17 -4.07 -4.06
C ARG A 179 17.14 -2.91 -4.23
N ILE A 180 16.61 -1.71 -4.40
CA ILE A 180 17.39 -0.48 -4.55
C ILE A 180 16.92 0.61 -3.59
N PHE A 181 17.86 1.47 -3.18
CA PHE A 181 17.62 2.60 -2.28
C PHE A 181 18.24 3.88 -2.86
N PRO A 182 17.55 4.58 -3.78
CA PRO A 182 18.10 5.75 -4.49
C PRO A 182 18.61 6.86 -3.55
N GLN A 183 17.90 7.11 -2.44
CA GLN A 183 18.30 8.11 -1.44
C GLN A 183 19.06 7.55 -0.22
N GLY A 184 19.43 6.26 -0.22
CA GLY A 184 20.12 5.62 0.90
C GLY A 184 21.64 5.74 0.79
N ARG A 185 22.27 6.65 1.53
CA ARG A 185 23.75 6.73 1.65
C ARG A 185 24.41 5.59 2.43
N SER A 186 23.67 4.63 2.99
CA SER A 186 24.27 3.57 3.83
C SER A 186 23.29 2.42 4.09
N LEU A 187 22.95 1.64 3.08
CA LEU A 187 22.45 0.28 3.27
C LEU A 187 23.15 -0.57 2.23
N VAL A 188 23.89 -1.57 2.70
CA VAL A 188 24.62 -2.55 1.89
C VAL A 188 23.73 -2.97 0.73
N CYS A 189 24.03 -2.48 -0.47
CA CYS A 189 23.45 -3.01 -1.69
C CYS A 189 23.94 -4.44 -1.76
N ASP A 190 23.03 -5.42 -1.67
CA ASP A 190 23.32 -6.85 -1.77
C ASP A 190 23.63 -7.25 -3.23
N GLY A 191 24.23 -6.33 -3.99
CA GLY A 191 24.50 -6.45 -5.40
C GLY A 191 25.98 -6.29 -5.66
N ASP A 192 26.57 -7.35 -6.23
CA ASP A 192 27.77 -7.21 -7.03
C ASP A 192 27.63 -5.97 -7.91
N SER A 193 28.67 -5.13 -7.87
CA SER A 193 28.75 -3.84 -8.55
C SER A 193 28.53 -3.90 -10.07
N ASP A 194 28.47 -5.12 -10.64
CA ASP A 194 28.29 -5.40 -12.08
C ASP A 194 26.85 -5.81 -12.48
N ASP A 195 25.85 -5.74 -11.58
CA ASP A 195 24.47 -6.06 -11.99
C ASP A 195 23.81 -4.92 -12.79
N PHE A 196 23.80 -5.07 -14.12
CA PHE A 196 23.11 -4.18 -15.07
C PHE A 196 21.66 -3.90 -14.68
N LEU A 197 20.94 -4.88 -14.13
CA LEU A 197 19.55 -4.71 -13.71
C LEU A 197 19.43 -3.74 -12.52
N HIS A 198 20.33 -3.89 -11.55
CA HIS A 198 20.39 -2.98 -10.41
C HIS A 198 20.74 -1.56 -10.86
N HIS A 199 21.76 -1.42 -11.71
CA HIS A 199 22.17 -0.11 -12.25
C HIS A 199 21.04 0.56 -13.04
N PHE A 200 20.40 -0.17 -13.96
CA PHE A 200 19.26 0.32 -14.73
C PHE A 200 18.14 0.84 -13.82
N LEU A 201 17.69 0.04 -12.84
CA LEU A 201 16.61 0.45 -11.94
C LEU A 201 17.01 1.62 -11.05
N PHE A 202 18.27 1.65 -10.60
CA PHE A 202 18.81 2.78 -9.84
C PHE A 202 18.76 4.08 -10.66
N CYS A 203 19.20 4.04 -11.92
CA CYS A 203 19.13 5.16 -12.85
C CYS A 203 17.69 5.60 -13.10
N VAL A 204 16.77 4.67 -13.37
CA VAL A 204 15.35 4.98 -13.55
C VAL A 204 14.81 5.70 -12.32
N CYS A 205 14.94 5.10 -11.12
CA CYS A 205 14.39 5.68 -9.89
C CYS A 205 15.08 6.97 -9.41
N SER A 206 16.24 7.30 -9.95
CA SER A 206 16.98 8.55 -9.66
C SER A 206 16.84 9.60 -10.77
N SER A 207 16.16 9.28 -11.87
CA SER A 207 16.02 10.17 -13.02
C SER A 207 14.94 11.23 -12.80
N ASP A 208 15.15 12.41 -13.39
CA ASP A 208 14.16 13.51 -13.35
C ASP A 208 12.85 13.16 -14.08
N VAL A 209 12.87 12.17 -14.98
CA VAL A 209 11.67 11.65 -15.65
C VAL A 209 10.69 11.03 -14.64
N MET A 210 11.22 10.53 -13.52
CA MET A 210 10.41 9.98 -12.43
C MET A 210 9.94 11.05 -11.46
N CYS A 211 10.62 12.20 -11.43
CA CYS A 211 10.24 13.39 -10.69
C CYS A 211 9.19 14.18 -11.48
N ARG A 212 7.96 13.64 -11.51
CA ARG A 212 6.85 14.19 -12.32
C ARG A 212 5.57 14.37 -11.52
N PRO A 213 4.63 15.24 -11.98
CA PRO A 213 3.30 15.32 -11.39
C PRO A 213 2.53 14.02 -11.59
N ILE A 214 1.77 13.60 -10.57
CA ILE A 214 0.90 12.43 -10.60
C ILE A 214 -0.39 12.69 -9.83
N ALA A 215 -1.46 12.00 -10.24
CA ALA A 215 -2.75 12.00 -9.56
C ALA A 215 -3.06 10.59 -9.07
N LEU A 216 -3.32 10.43 -7.77
CA LEU A 216 -3.50 9.12 -7.17
C LEU A 216 -4.60 9.10 -6.12
N THR A 217 -5.30 7.98 -6.06
CA THR A 217 -6.19 7.63 -4.96
C THR A 217 -5.39 6.85 -3.93
N CYS A 218 -5.30 7.43 -2.73
CA CYS A 218 -4.54 6.89 -1.63
C CYS A 218 -5.44 6.40 -0.50
N ARG A 219 -4.91 5.47 0.30
CA ARG A 219 -5.44 5.11 1.61
C ARG A 219 -4.46 5.51 2.70
N ARG A 220 -4.93 6.21 3.73
CA ARG A 220 -4.12 6.57 4.91
C ARG A 220 -3.84 5.34 5.77
N LEU A 221 -2.59 5.16 6.17
CA LEU A 221 -2.20 4.20 7.19
C LEU A 221 -2.34 4.87 8.56
N THR A 222 -3.21 4.33 9.41
CA THR A 222 -3.37 4.77 10.80
C THR A 222 -2.21 4.25 11.66
N ASN A 223 -1.04 4.83 11.50
CA ASN A 223 0.08 4.64 12.42
C ASN A 223 0.34 5.97 13.12
N GLN A 224 -0.27 6.15 14.29
CA GLN A 224 0.11 7.21 15.19
C GLN A 224 1.52 6.91 15.69
N ARG A 225 2.50 7.68 15.22
CA ARG A 225 3.81 7.75 15.85
C ARG A 225 4.04 9.18 16.33
N PRO A 226 4.68 9.36 17.49
CA PRO A 226 4.94 10.69 18.01
C PRO A 226 5.80 11.51 17.05
N GLU A 227 5.71 12.84 17.20
CA GLU A 227 6.58 13.79 16.51
C GLU A 227 8.05 13.42 16.72
N GLU A 228 8.86 13.69 15.71
CA GLU A 228 10.28 13.36 15.73
C GLU A 228 11.10 14.64 15.62
N VAL A 229 12.09 14.77 16.51
CA VAL A 229 13.08 15.85 16.39
C VAL A 229 14.02 15.47 15.24
N ARG A 230 14.03 16.29 14.19
CA ARG A 230 14.95 16.11 13.06
C ARG A 230 15.97 17.23 13.01
N ARG A 231 17.18 16.84 12.61
CA ARG A 231 18.29 17.76 12.35
C ARG A 231 18.31 18.11 10.87
N PHE A 232 18.45 19.39 10.58
CA PHE A 232 18.57 19.94 9.24
C PHE A 232 19.86 20.71 9.14
N THR A 233 20.58 20.52 8.05
CA THR A 233 21.74 21.35 7.69
C THR A 233 21.30 22.33 6.61
N ARG A 234 21.63 23.61 6.80
CA ARG A 234 21.49 24.64 5.75
C ARG A 234 22.77 25.45 5.69
N GLY A 235 23.59 25.17 4.67
CA GLY A 235 24.99 25.61 4.64
C GLY A 235 25.75 25.01 5.82
N ASP A 236 26.49 25.84 6.56
CA ASP A 236 27.31 25.41 7.70
C ASP A 236 26.57 25.42 9.05
N ARG A 237 25.25 25.64 9.04
CA ARG A 237 24.44 25.69 10.27
C ARG A 237 23.56 24.46 10.39
N GLU A 238 23.54 23.92 11.60
CA GLU A 238 22.62 22.86 12.00
C GLU A 238 21.44 23.42 12.79
N PHE A 239 20.24 22.95 12.44
CA PHE A 239 19.00 23.29 13.10
C PHE A 239 18.32 22.02 13.58
N MET A 240 17.62 22.09 14.71
CA MET A 240 16.75 21.02 15.19
C MET A 240 15.33 21.53 15.27
N THR A 241 14.39 20.80 14.68
CA THR A 241 12.97 21.12 14.78
C THR A 241 12.16 19.86 15.04
N ARG A 242 11.03 20.04 15.71
CA ARG A 242 10.01 19.00 15.87
C ARG A 242 9.14 19.01 14.63
N LEU A 243 9.09 17.89 13.94
CA LEU A 243 8.23 17.74 12.77
C LEU A 243 7.25 16.61 12.99
N PRO A 244 5.98 16.79 12.59
CA PRO A 244 5.08 15.67 12.44
C PRO A 244 5.68 14.71 11.41
N ARG A 245 5.54 13.40 11.65
CA ARG A 245 6.01 12.43 10.66
C ARG A 245 5.20 12.57 9.37
N PRO A 246 5.83 12.43 8.19
CA PRO A 246 5.13 12.49 6.92
C PRO A 246 3.97 11.49 6.87
N LEU A 247 2.86 11.91 6.26
CA LEU A 247 1.69 11.06 6.04
C LEU A 247 2.10 9.74 5.40
N GLN A 248 1.75 8.61 6.00
CA GLN A 248 2.00 7.30 5.41
C GLN A 248 0.76 6.86 4.64
N LEU A 249 0.90 6.71 3.32
CA LEU A 249 -0.20 6.36 2.44
C LEU A 249 0.12 5.08 1.66
N THR A 250 -0.93 4.39 1.23
CA THR A 250 -0.85 3.30 0.25
C THR A 250 -1.62 3.70 -0.99
N CYS A 251 -0.99 3.62 -2.15
CA CYS A 251 -1.65 3.87 -3.42
C CYS A 251 -2.67 2.74 -3.70
N VAL A 252 -3.91 3.13 -4.01
CA VAL A 252 -4.98 2.21 -4.44
C VAL A 252 -5.13 2.27 -5.95
N HIS A 253 -5.07 3.48 -6.51
CA HIS A 253 -5.17 3.72 -7.95
C HIS A 253 -4.28 4.90 -8.31
N LEU A 254 -3.55 4.76 -9.42
CA LEU A 254 -2.76 5.83 -10.03
C LEU A 254 -3.45 6.15 -11.35
N GLU A 255 -3.81 7.42 -11.54
CA GLU A 255 -4.36 7.86 -12.83
C GLU A 255 -3.22 7.82 -13.86
N PRO A 256 -3.40 7.14 -15.00
CA PRO A 256 -2.43 7.22 -16.09
C PRO A 256 -2.45 8.64 -16.67
N ASP A 257 -1.27 9.12 -17.06
CA ASP A 257 -1.11 10.38 -17.81
C ASP A 257 -1.84 10.33 -19.16
#